data_AF-A0AA96TLV9-F1
#
_entry.id   AF-A0AA96TLV9-F1
#
_cell.length_a   1.000
_cell.length_b   1.000
_cell.length_c   1.000
_cell.angle_alpha   90.00
_cell.angle_beta   90.00
_cell.angle_gamma   90.00
#
_symmetry.space_group_name_H-M   'P 1'
#
loop_
_entity.id
_entity.type
_entity.pdbx_description
1 polymer ?
#
loop_
_entity_poly.entity_id
_entity_poly.type
_entity_poly.pdbx_seq_one_letter_code
_entity_poly.pdbx_strand_id
1 'polypeptide(L)'
;MGIKAKRTALLAATTMALGLGGVLTATPASAAVILGGIDVAQQCRVQDWRPLDAWLLDANNAYSWRCHSPYTGNLYNVDMGNACARQYGGGAFSVLLNASDPYSWRCAR
;
A
#
# COMPACT_ATOMS: atom_id res chain seq x y z
N MET A 1 -46.22 48.57 46.08
CA MET A 1 -46.45 47.63 44.97
C MET A 1 -45.54 46.44 45.21
N GLY A 2 -45.94 45.22 45.55
CA GLY A 2 -47.23 44.54 45.49
C GLY A 2 -47.02 43.13 44.93
N ILE A 3 -46.67 42.17 45.79
CA ILE A 3 -47.09 40.75 45.78
C ILE A 3 -46.74 39.83 44.56
N LYS A 4 -46.24 38.62 44.90
CA LYS A 4 -46.55 37.25 44.40
C LYS A 4 -45.44 36.44 43.72
N ALA A 5 -45.31 35.24 44.28
CA ALA A 5 -44.43 34.12 43.96
C ALA A 5 -44.97 33.17 42.87
N LYS A 6 -44.15 32.13 42.62
CA LYS A 6 -44.45 30.78 42.06
C LYS A 6 -44.14 30.63 40.56
N ARG A 7 -43.60 29.51 40.04
CA ARG A 7 -43.16 28.21 40.59
C ARG A 7 -42.43 27.46 39.44
N THR A 8 -41.32 26.80 39.78
CA THR A 8 -40.90 25.46 39.31
C THR A 8 -40.59 25.19 37.83
N ALA A 9 -39.35 24.80 37.54
CA ALA A 9 -39.04 23.55 36.82
C ALA A 9 -37.53 23.19 36.82
N LEU A 10 -37.22 22.10 37.53
CA LEU A 10 -36.20 21.05 37.25
C LEU A 10 -34.71 21.46 37.30
N LEU A 11 -33.98 21.16 38.39
CA LEU A 11 -33.23 19.91 38.66
C LEU A 11 -32.15 19.64 37.59
N ALA A 12 -30.87 20.00 37.80
CA ALA A 12 -29.86 19.34 38.65
C ALA A 12 -29.10 18.19 37.96
N ALA A 13 -27.80 18.41 37.70
CA ALA A 13 -26.66 17.47 37.73
C ALA A 13 -25.41 18.30 37.31
N THR A 14 -24.37 18.66 38.09
CA THR A 14 -23.55 17.95 39.10
C THR A 14 -23.24 16.52 38.66
N THR A 15 -22.05 16.17 38.17
CA THR A 15 -20.72 16.32 38.81
C THR A 15 -19.61 16.01 37.79
N MET A 16 -18.49 16.73 37.87
CA MET A 16 -17.19 16.30 37.34
C MET A 16 -16.63 15.17 38.22
N ALA A 17 -16.23 14.04 37.64
CA ALA A 17 -15.21 13.16 38.22
C ALA A 17 -14.59 12.21 37.16
N LEU A 18 -13.34 12.53 36.82
CA LEU A 18 -12.16 11.64 36.75
C LEU A 18 -12.26 10.25 36.10
N GLY A 19 -11.51 10.10 34.99
CA GLY A 19 -10.49 9.06 34.90
C GLY A 19 -10.90 7.70 34.34
N LEU A 20 -10.90 7.57 33.02
CA LEU A 20 -10.56 6.33 32.34
C LEU A 20 -9.51 6.67 31.26
N GLY A 21 -8.24 6.59 31.64
CA GLY A 21 -7.12 6.62 30.71
C GLY A 21 -7.22 5.40 29.81
N GLY A 22 -7.79 5.58 28.62
CA GLY A 22 -7.72 4.58 27.56
C GLY A 22 -6.26 4.38 27.20
N VAL A 23 -5.70 3.22 27.54
CA VAL A 23 -4.42 2.78 27.01
C VAL A 23 -4.63 2.61 25.51
N LEU A 24 -4.21 3.59 24.73
CA LEU A 24 -4.05 3.45 23.30
C LEU A 24 -2.95 2.41 23.12
N THR A 25 -3.31 1.13 22.98
CA THR A 25 -2.37 0.11 22.54
C THR A 25 -2.05 0.46 21.10
N ALA A 26 -0.99 1.24 20.90
CA ALA A 26 -0.40 1.44 19.60
C ALA A 26 -0.09 0.05 19.05
N THR A 27 -0.83 -0.38 18.04
CA THR A 27 -0.45 -1.56 17.28
C THR A 27 0.96 -1.30 16.76
N PRO A 28 1.91 -2.23 16.92
CA PRO A 28 3.24 -2.03 16.37
C PRO A 28 3.07 -1.77 14.87
N ALA A 29 3.57 -0.63 14.40
CA ALA A 29 3.74 -0.40 12.99
C ALA A 29 4.83 -1.36 12.51
N SER A 30 4.42 -2.51 11.97
CA SER A 30 5.36 -3.42 11.31
C SER A 30 5.94 -2.70 10.10
N ALA A 31 7.21 -2.30 10.20
CA ALA A 31 7.93 -1.77 9.06
C ALA A 31 8.06 -2.87 8.00
N ALA A 32 7.71 -2.56 6.76
CA ALA A 32 7.85 -3.50 5.67
C ALA A 32 9.33 -3.88 5.50
N VAL A 33 9.63 -5.17 5.53
CA VAL A 33 10.98 -5.71 5.34
C VAL A 33 11.22 -5.91 3.85
N ILE A 34 12.33 -5.40 3.32
CA ILE A 34 12.73 -5.64 1.95
C ILE A 34 13.20 -7.09 1.79
N LEU A 35 12.50 -7.84 0.94
CA LEU A 35 12.79 -9.25 0.66
C LEU A 35 13.84 -9.38 -0.46
N GLY A 36 13.85 -8.46 -1.42
CA GLY A 36 14.79 -8.46 -2.53
C GLY A 36 14.31 -7.68 -3.75
N GLY A 37 14.99 -7.86 -4.89
CA GLY A 37 14.64 -7.26 -6.18
C GLY A 37 13.53 -8.04 -6.91
N ILE A 38 12.92 -7.40 -7.91
CA ILE A 38 11.93 -8.04 -8.80
C ILE A 38 12.63 -8.52 -10.07
N ASP A 39 12.50 -9.82 -10.39
CA ASP A 39 12.88 -10.33 -11.70
C ASP A 39 11.75 -10.05 -12.71
N VAL A 40 11.88 -8.95 -13.45
CA VAL A 40 10.91 -8.52 -14.46
C VAL A 40 10.86 -9.49 -15.65
N ALA A 41 12.00 -10.07 -16.04
CA ALA A 41 12.07 -11.02 -17.15
C ALA A 41 11.32 -12.31 -16.82
N GLN A 42 11.48 -12.83 -15.61
CA GLN A 42 10.69 -13.96 -15.13
C GLN A 42 9.20 -13.62 -15.12
N GLN A 43 8.81 -12.44 -14.64
CA GLN A 43 7.41 -12.05 -14.61
C GLN A 43 6.79 -11.97 -16.00
N CYS A 44 7.48 -11.36 -16.98
CA CYS A 44 6.98 -11.28 -18.36
C CYS A 44 6.77 -12.65 -19.00
N ARG A 45 7.53 -13.67 -18.61
CA ARG A 45 7.36 -15.03 -19.12
C ARG A 45 6.11 -15.74 -18.58
N VAL A 46 5.58 -15.32 -17.43
CA VAL A 46 4.54 -16.07 -16.70
C VAL A 46 3.27 -15.28 -16.41
N GLN A 47 3.28 -13.95 -16.55
CA GLN A 47 2.12 -13.12 -16.22
C GLN A 47 0.98 -13.25 -17.23
N ASP A 48 1.31 -13.64 -18.46
CA ASP A 48 0.37 -13.77 -19.57
C ASP A 48 0.26 -15.24 -20.01
N TRP A 49 -0.72 -15.54 -20.88
CA TRP A 49 -0.95 -16.90 -21.40
C TRP A 49 0.19 -17.42 -22.28
N ARG A 50 1.11 -16.54 -22.70
CA ARG A 50 2.33 -16.85 -23.46
C ARG A 50 3.54 -16.17 -22.85
N PRO A 51 4.75 -16.73 -23.07
CA PRO A 51 5.98 -16.09 -22.64
C PRO A 51 6.24 -14.82 -23.44
N LEU A 52 6.52 -13.73 -22.72
CA LEU A 52 6.91 -12.43 -23.27
C LEU A 52 8.32 -12.07 -22.78
N ASP A 53 8.96 -11.12 -23.48
CA ASP A 53 10.28 -10.61 -23.13
C ASP A 53 10.17 -9.32 -22.29
N ALA A 54 11.06 -9.14 -21.33
CA ALA A 54 11.14 -7.87 -20.61
C ALA A 54 11.84 -6.81 -21.47
N TRP A 55 11.22 -5.64 -21.58
CA TRP A 55 11.77 -4.49 -22.28
C TRP A 55 11.66 -3.24 -21.42
N LEU A 56 12.77 -2.51 -21.29
CA LEU A 56 12.81 -1.22 -20.64
C LEU A 56 12.76 -0.10 -21.69
N LEU A 57 11.71 0.72 -21.65
CA LEU A 57 11.52 1.81 -22.63
C LEU A 57 12.34 3.06 -22.34
N ASP A 58 12.63 3.33 -21.07
CA ASP A 58 13.41 4.48 -20.62
C ASP A 58 14.24 4.08 -19.40
N ALA A 59 15.55 4.26 -19.50
CA ALA A 59 16.50 3.89 -18.47
C ALA A 59 16.47 4.83 -17.24
N ASN A 60 15.74 5.95 -17.29
CA ASN A 60 15.62 6.92 -16.21
C ASN A 60 14.22 6.96 -15.58
N ASN A 61 13.39 5.94 -15.84
CA ASN A 61 12.02 5.91 -15.36
C ASN A 61 11.63 4.48 -14.94
N ALA A 62 11.33 4.31 -13.66
CA ALA A 62 11.02 3.01 -13.12
C ALA A 62 9.72 2.39 -13.61
N TYR A 63 8.80 3.19 -14.12
CA TYR A 63 7.52 2.73 -14.65
C TYR A 63 7.60 2.30 -16.13
N SER A 64 8.78 2.39 -16.74
CA SER A 64 9.00 2.14 -18.17
C SER A 64 9.25 0.67 -18.51
N TRP A 65 9.23 -0.23 -17.53
CA TRP A 65 9.22 -1.66 -17.79
C TRP A 65 7.94 -2.09 -18.50
N ARG A 66 8.11 -2.88 -19.56
CA ARG A 66 7.05 -3.50 -20.34
C ARG A 66 7.39 -4.95 -20.63
N CYS A 67 6.36 -5.75 -20.82
CA CYS A 67 6.49 -7.06 -21.43
C CYS A 67 6.20 -6.93 -22.92
N HIS A 68 7.12 -7.38 -23.74
CA HIS A 68 7.06 -7.31 -25.18
C HIS A 68 6.70 -8.67 -25.76
N SER A 69 5.72 -8.69 -26.66
CA SER A 69 5.37 -9.89 -27.43
C SER A 69 6.23 -9.96 -28.69
N PRO A 70 7.17 -10.91 -28.80
CA PRO A 70 7.94 -11.10 -30.03
C PRO A 70 7.06 -11.55 -31.21
N TYR A 71 5.83 -12.02 -30.95
CA TYR A 71 4.90 -12.50 -31.97
C TYR A 71 4.03 -11.40 -32.58
N THR A 72 3.70 -10.38 -31.79
CA THR A 72 2.77 -9.31 -32.21
C THR A 72 3.37 -7.92 -32.17
N GLY A 73 4.53 -7.74 -31.54
CA GLY A 73 5.16 -6.44 -31.29
C GLY A 73 4.48 -5.61 -30.19
N ASN A 74 3.45 -6.14 -29.54
CA ASN A 74 2.71 -5.41 -28.52
C ASN A 74 3.51 -5.27 -27.22
N LEU A 75 3.26 -4.17 -26.51
CA LEU A 75 3.80 -3.89 -25.19
C LEU A 75 2.70 -3.96 -24.14
N TYR A 76 2.96 -4.71 -23.08
CA TYR A 76 2.06 -4.92 -21.95
C TYR A 76 2.69 -4.37 -20.67
N ASN A 77 1.85 -3.94 -19.73
CA ASN A 77 2.34 -3.53 -18.41
C ASN A 77 2.88 -4.74 -17.65
N VAL A 78 3.90 -4.51 -16.82
CA VAL A 78 4.41 -5.53 -15.90
C VAL A 78 3.62 -5.45 -14.60
N ASP A 79 3.03 -6.56 -14.17
CA ASP A 79 2.41 -6.64 -12.85
C ASP A 79 3.46 -6.91 -11.77
N MET A 80 4.06 -5.83 -11.25
CA MET A 80 5.11 -5.87 -10.23
C MET A 80 4.62 -6.47 -8.90
N GLY A 81 3.36 -6.22 -8.53
CA GLY A 81 2.79 -6.74 -7.28
C GLY A 81 2.64 -8.26 -7.33
N ASN A 82 2.08 -8.76 -8.43
CA ASN A 82 1.97 -10.21 -8.66
C ASN A 82 3.35 -10.86 -8.85
N ALA A 83 4.32 -10.15 -9.45
CA ALA A 83 5.71 -10.62 -9.53
C ALA A 83 6.26 -10.92 -8.12
N CYS A 84 6.07 -10.01 -7.17
CA CYS A 84 6.49 -10.22 -5.80
C CYS A 84 5.79 -11.40 -5.13
N ALA A 85 4.46 -11.51 -5.28
CA ALA A 85 3.70 -12.62 -4.74
C ALA A 85 4.16 -13.99 -5.30
N ARG A 86 4.55 -14.05 -6.59
CA ARG A 86 5.07 -15.27 -7.23
C ARG A 86 6.50 -15.60 -6.83
N GLN A 87 7.39 -14.60 -6.74
CA GLN A 87 8.82 -14.81 -6.49
C GLN A 87 9.15 -15.00 -5.00
N TYR A 88 8.41 -14.35 -4.10
CA TYR A 88 8.68 -14.36 -2.65
C TYR A 88 7.50 -14.90 -1.81
N GLY A 89 6.44 -15.38 -2.47
CA GLY A 89 5.28 -16.01 -1.83
C GLY A 89 4.20 -15.03 -1.34
N GLY A 90 3.10 -15.61 -0.84
CA GLY A 90 1.90 -14.88 -0.44
C GLY A 90 2.17 -13.73 0.55
N GLY A 91 1.52 -12.58 0.32
CA GLY A 91 1.68 -11.37 1.13
C GLY A 91 2.94 -10.54 0.80
N ALA A 92 3.79 -10.97 -0.14
CA ALA A 92 4.80 -10.08 -0.69
C ALA A 92 4.16 -9.08 -1.66
N PHE A 93 4.58 -7.82 -1.60
CA PHE A 93 4.08 -6.74 -2.44
C PHE A 93 5.24 -5.90 -3.00
N SER A 94 4.99 -5.22 -4.12
CA SER A 94 5.99 -4.37 -4.75
C SER A 94 6.07 -3.00 -4.09
N VAL A 95 7.29 -2.52 -3.87
CA VAL A 95 7.59 -1.15 -3.46
C VAL A 95 8.63 -0.56 -4.42
N LEU A 96 8.58 0.76 -4.58
CA LEU A 96 9.50 1.50 -5.43
C LEU A 96 10.38 2.40 -4.57
N LEU A 97 11.71 2.22 -4.66
CA LEU A 97 12.65 3.02 -3.86
C LEU A 97 13.06 4.32 -4.56
N ASN A 98 13.14 4.34 -5.90
CA ASN A 98 13.53 5.52 -6.67
C ASN A 98 12.83 5.53 -8.04
N ALA A 99 11.92 6.49 -8.25
CA ALA A 99 11.18 6.59 -9.51
C ALA A 99 12.07 6.86 -10.74
N SER A 100 13.28 7.40 -10.57
CA SER A 100 14.22 7.67 -11.65
C SER A 100 15.16 6.52 -11.96
N ASP A 101 15.10 5.40 -11.21
CA ASP A 101 15.92 4.21 -11.45
C ASP A 101 15.02 2.98 -11.69
N PRO A 102 15.03 2.41 -12.90
CA PRO A 102 14.20 1.26 -13.22
C PRO A 102 14.56 -0.03 -12.51
N TYR A 103 15.74 -0.13 -11.90
CA TYR A 103 16.13 -1.29 -11.12
C TYR A 103 15.83 -1.14 -9.63
N SER A 104 15.15 -0.05 -9.23
CA SER A 104 14.86 0.27 -7.82
C SER A 104 13.58 -0.40 -7.29
N TRP A 105 12.85 -1.14 -8.12
CA TRP A 105 11.73 -1.97 -7.67
C TRP A 105 12.21 -3.05 -6.70
N ARG A 106 11.48 -3.22 -5.61
CA ARG A 106 11.74 -4.22 -4.58
C ARG A 106 10.46 -4.93 -4.18
N CYS A 107 10.61 -6.13 -3.65
CA CYS A 107 9.56 -6.80 -2.92
C CYS A 107 9.71 -6.54 -1.42
N ALA A 108 8.59 -6.31 -0.75
CA ALA A 108 8.54 -6.12 0.69
C ALA A 108 7.41 -6.94 1.33
N ARG A 109 7.45 -7.08 2.64
CA ARG A 109 6.39 -7.67 3.47
C ARG A 109 6.34 -7.02 4.84
#